data_AF-A0A117PAC9-F1
#
_entry.id   AF-A0A117PAC9-F1
#
_cell.length_a   1.000
_cell.length_b   1.000
_cell.length_c   1.000
_cell.angle_alpha   90.00
_cell.angle_beta   90.00
_cell.angle_gamma   90.00
#
_symmetry.space_group_name_H-M   'P 1'
#
loop_
_entity.id
_entity.type
_entity.pdbx_description
1 polymer ?
#
loop_
_entity_poly.entity_id
_entity_poly.type
_entity_poly.pdbx_seq_one_letter_code
_entity_poly.pdbx_strand_id
1 'polypeptide(L)'
;MGTCRDFALLHVSLLRATGTPARVRGGFGTYFVDGFHEDHWVTEYRLPDGGWRLVDPQVLHPSYDHIDFDPLDVPRDRFLVAGEAWRACRAGEADPETFGFWSDPGLRGMWFVRGSLVLDLACRNGVETLPWDGWEPLAGFEDHESLSADDLALLDAVAAARTDDDARRLYAEPRLAPPREILSKSPWFGLREVSLPQR
;
A
#
# COMPACT_ATOMS: atom_id res chain seq x y z
N MET A 1 1.54 14.03 -15.26
CA MET A 1 1.80 12.58 -15.14
C MET A 1 1.40 12.19 -13.74
N GLY A 2 0.41 11.32 -13.58
CA GLY A 2 -0.06 10.81 -12.29
C GLY A 2 0.05 9.29 -12.24
N THR A 3 0.20 8.74 -11.04
CA THR A 3 0.28 7.31 -10.73
C THR A 3 -1.07 6.78 -10.27
N CYS A 4 -1.23 5.46 -10.14
CA CYS A 4 -2.41 4.82 -9.53
C CYS A 4 -2.80 5.46 -8.19
N ARG A 5 -1.79 5.73 -7.36
CA ARG A 5 -1.95 6.42 -6.07
C ARG A 5 -2.55 7.81 -6.22
N ASP A 6 -2.20 8.57 -7.26
CA ASP A 6 -2.74 9.92 -7.46
C ASP A 6 -4.22 9.89 -7.85
N PHE A 7 -4.64 8.92 -8.67
CA PHE A 7 -6.05 8.68 -8.94
C PHE A 7 -6.81 8.27 -7.67
N ALA A 8 -6.23 7.35 -6.88
CA ALA A 8 -6.80 6.90 -5.61
C ALA A 8 -6.95 8.06 -4.60
N LEU A 9 -5.92 8.88 -4.45
CA LEU A 9 -5.94 10.02 -3.51
C LEU A 9 -6.92 11.10 -3.96
N LEU A 10 -7.02 11.39 -5.26
CA LEU A 10 -8.00 12.35 -5.78
C LEU A 10 -9.42 11.88 -5.46
N HIS A 11 -9.72 10.61 -5.71
CA HIS A 11 -11.03 10.04 -5.41
C HIS A 11 -11.35 10.04 -3.92
N VAL A 12 -10.39 9.63 -3.06
CA VAL A 12 -10.50 9.72 -1.60
C VAL A 12 -10.78 11.15 -1.14
N SER A 13 -10.11 12.13 -1.72
CA SER A 13 -10.28 13.55 -1.38
C SER A 13 -11.69 14.04 -1.70
N LEU A 14 -12.24 13.65 -2.85
CA LEU A 14 -13.62 13.98 -3.24
C LEU A 14 -14.65 13.33 -2.31
N LEU A 15 -14.48 12.04 -1.99
CA LEU A 15 -15.36 11.32 -1.06
C LEU A 15 -15.37 11.97 0.33
N ARG A 16 -14.18 12.30 0.85
CA ARG A 16 -14.03 12.98 2.15
C ARG A 16 -14.68 14.36 2.12
N ALA A 17 -14.51 15.12 1.03
CA ALA A 17 -15.14 16.44 0.86
C ALA A 17 -16.67 16.38 0.89
N THR A 18 -17.26 15.26 0.46
CA THR A 18 -18.70 15.00 0.53
C THR A 18 -19.15 14.23 1.78
N GLY A 19 -18.27 14.08 2.78
CA GLY A 19 -18.61 13.47 4.07
C GLY A 19 -18.57 11.93 4.10
N THR A 20 -18.08 11.27 3.06
CA THR A 20 -17.90 9.81 3.04
C THR A 20 -16.51 9.44 3.58
N PRO A 21 -16.42 8.65 4.67
CA PRO A 21 -15.14 8.15 5.14
C PRO A 21 -14.46 7.31 4.06
N ALA A 22 -13.25 7.70 3.69
CA ALA A 22 -12.46 7.03 2.67
C ALA A 22 -10.97 7.10 3.01
N ARG A 23 -10.18 6.19 2.43
CA ARG A 23 -8.73 6.12 2.58
C ARG A 23 -8.09 5.50 1.35
N VAL A 24 -6.83 5.87 1.12
CA VAL A 24 -5.98 5.18 0.16
C VAL A 24 -5.54 3.85 0.78
N ARG A 25 -5.47 2.79 -0.03
CA ARG A 25 -4.92 1.49 0.36
C ARG A 25 -3.77 1.11 -0.56
N GLY A 26 -2.65 0.73 0.04
CA GLY A 26 -1.51 0.14 -0.65
C GLY A 26 -1.62 -1.38 -0.68
N GLY A 27 -1.21 -1.99 -1.79
CA GLY A 27 -1.34 -3.43 -1.98
C GLY A 27 -0.94 -3.85 -3.38
N PHE A 28 -1.56 -4.92 -3.86
CA PHE A 28 -1.17 -5.56 -5.10
C PHE A 28 -2.37 -6.01 -5.93
N GLY A 29 -2.40 -5.62 -7.20
CA GLY A 29 -3.42 -6.01 -8.17
C GLY A 29 -3.02 -7.26 -8.95
N THR A 30 -3.91 -8.24 -9.02
CA THR A 30 -3.71 -9.51 -9.75
C THR A 30 -4.22 -9.48 -11.19
N TYR A 31 -4.62 -8.31 -11.67
CA TYR A 31 -5.39 -8.13 -12.91
C TYR A 31 -4.67 -7.32 -13.99
N PHE A 32 -3.39 -7.00 -13.78
CA PHE A 32 -2.56 -6.30 -14.76
C PHE A 32 -1.63 -7.25 -15.52
N VAL A 33 -1.06 -8.24 -14.82
CA VAL A 33 -0.11 -9.21 -15.37
C VAL A 33 -0.43 -10.59 -14.80
N ASP A 34 -0.68 -11.56 -15.69
CA ASP A 34 -1.01 -12.92 -15.30
C ASP A 34 0.09 -13.55 -14.44
N GLY A 35 -0.31 -14.08 -13.27
CA GLY A 35 0.61 -14.73 -12.33
C GLY A 35 1.49 -13.76 -11.53
N PHE A 36 1.22 -12.45 -11.59
CA PHE A 36 1.96 -11.44 -10.86
C PHE A 36 1.04 -10.55 -10.03
N HIS A 37 1.57 -10.05 -8.92
CA HIS A 37 0.89 -9.16 -7.98
C HIS A 37 1.51 -7.76 -8.13
N GLU A 38 0.91 -6.95 -9.01
CA GLU A 38 1.44 -5.64 -9.39
C GLU A 38 1.24 -4.62 -8.28
N ASP A 39 2.29 -3.89 -7.88
CA ASP A 39 2.26 -2.76 -6.94
C ASP A 39 1.19 -1.77 -7.36
N HIS A 40 0.19 -1.59 -6.50
CA HIS A 40 -0.97 -0.82 -6.87
C HIS A 40 -1.67 -0.18 -5.67
N TRP A 41 -2.36 0.92 -5.96
CA TRP A 41 -2.96 1.78 -4.95
C TRP A 41 -4.40 2.10 -5.31
N VAL A 42 -5.31 1.82 -4.39
CA VAL A 42 -6.76 1.91 -4.62
C VAL A 42 -7.43 2.75 -3.54
N THR A 43 -8.67 3.15 -3.81
CA THR A 43 -9.54 3.79 -2.82
C THR A 43 -10.28 2.73 -2.02
N GLU A 44 -10.39 2.90 -0.71
CA GLU A 44 -11.34 2.16 0.12
C GLU A 44 -12.27 3.15 0.82
N TYR A 45 -13.58 2.94 0.72
CA TYR A 45 -14.57 3.86 1.30
C TYR A 45 -15.69 3.12 2.03
N ARG A 46 -16.30 3.84 2.97
CA ARG A 46 -17.32 3.30 3.85
C ARG A 46 -18.68 3.38 3.18
N LEU A 47 -19.37 2.25 3.09
CA LEU A 47 -20.76 2.15 2.63
C LEU A 47 -21.74 2.56 3.75
N PRO A 48 -23.00 2.91 3.41
CA PRO A 48 -24.02 3.26 4.40
C PRO A 48 -24.34 2.16 5.42
N ASP A 49 -24.13 0.90 5.07
CA ASP A 49 -24.29 -0.27 5.95
C ASP A 49 -23.09 -0.47 6.92
N GLY A 50 -22.06 0.37 6.80
CA GLY A 50 -20.85 0.28 7.59
C GLY A 50 -19.81 -0.71 7.04
N GLY A 51 -20.01 -1.30 5.87
CA GLY A 51 -19.00 -2.07 5.15
C GLY A 51 -17.93 -1.20 4.49
N TRP A 52 -16.82 -1.81 4.06
CA TRP A 52 -15.77 -1.15 3.29
C TRP A 52 -15.69 -1.72 1.87
N ARG A 53 -15.74 -0.85 0.87
CA ARG A 53 -15.63 -1.20 -0.55
C ARG A 53 -14.33 -0.67 -1.16
N LEU A 54 -13.70 -1.49 -1.99
CA LEU A 54 -12.54 -1.10 -2.79
C LEU A 54 -12.97 -0.56 -4.14
N VAL A 55 -12.29 0.49 -4.61
CA VAL A 55 -12.47 1.12 -5.92
C VAL A 55 -11.10 1.37 -6.51
N ASP A 56 -10.91 0.99 -7.76
CA ASP A 56 -9.73 1.33 -8.54
C ASP A 56 -10.07 2.42 -9.56
N PRO A 57 -9.83 3.70 -9.22
CA PRO A 57 -10.15 4.80 -10.12
C PRO A 57 -9.23 4.87 -11.35
N GLN A 58 -8.06 4.22 -11.35
CA GLN A 58 -7.17 4.21 -12.51
C GLN A 58 -7.77 3.39 -13.66
N VAL A 59 -8.33 2.23 -13.34
CA VAL A 59 -8.84 1.28 -14.35
C VAL A 59 -10.25 1.59 -14.86
N LEU A 60 -10.85 2.70 -14.40
CA LEU A 60 -12.01 3.31 -15.08
C LEU A 60 -11.64 3.93 -16.43
N HIS A 61 -10.35 4.17 -16.69
CA HIS A 61 -9.92 4.69 -17.98
C HIS A 61 -10.12 3.65 -19.10
N PRO A 62 -10.60 4.03 -20.30
CA PRO A 62 -10.91 3.08 -21.40
C PRO A 62 -9.75 2.20 -21.87
N SER A 63 -8.50 2.51 -21.51
CA SER A 63 -7.35 1.64 -21.81
C SER A 63 -7.34 0.33 -21.00
N TYR A 64 -8.22 0.20 -20.01
CA TYR A 64 -8.35 -0.99 -19.15
C TYR A 64 -9.67 -1.74 -19.41
N ASP A 65 -10.17 -1.69 -20.65
CA ASP A 65 -11.41 -2.37 -21.08
C ASP A 65 -11.38 -3.91 -21.00
N HIS A 66 -10.20 -4.49 -20.76
CA HIS A 66 -9.98 -5.91 -20.54
C HIS A 66 -10.30 -6.38 -19.10
N ILE A 67 -10.52 -5.46 -18.16
CA ILE A 67 -10.88 -5.81 -16.78
C ILE A 67 -12.29 -6.41 -16.74
N ASP A 68 -12.40 -7.59 -16.13
CA ASP A 68 -13.59 -8.45 -16.13
C ASP A 68 -14.47 -8.29 -14.87
N PHE A 69 -14.20 -7.28 -14.05
CA PHE A 69 -14.97 -6.91 -12.86
C PHE A 69 -15.32 -5.42 -12.84
N ASP A 70 -16.24 -5.00 -11.98
CA ASP A 70 -16.59 -3.58 -11.81
C ASP A 70 -15.46 -2.84 -11.06
N PRO A 71 -14.77 -1.86 -11.67
CA PRO A 71 -13.74 -1.08 -10.98
C PRO A 71 -14.26 -0.28 -9.79
N LEU A 72 -15.58 -0.08 -9.69
CA LEU A 72 -16.24 0.58 -8.57
C LEU A 72 -16.59 -0.37 -7.42
N ASP A 73 -16.38 -1.69 -7.58
CA ASP A 73 -16.54 -2.72 -6.55
C ASP A 73 -15.46 -3.80 -6.73
N VAL A 74 -14.21 -3.41 -6.53
CA VAL A 74 -13.04 -4.28 -6.77
C VAL A 74 -13.09 -5.48 -5.82
N PRO A 75 -13.09 -6.73 -6.34
CA PRO A 75 -13.09 -7.92 -5.50
C PRO A 75 -11.82 -8.02 -4.64
N ARG A 76 -11.97 -8.48 -3.40
CA ARG A 76 -10.87 -8.61 -2.41
C ARG A 76 -9.84 -9.67 -2.80
N ASP A 77 -10.20 -10.62 -3.65
CA ASP A 77 -9.30 -11.60 -4.25
C ASP A 77 -8.58 -11.07 -5.49
N ARG A 78 -9.04 -9.96 -6.07
CA ARG A 78 -8.39 -9.30 -7.21
C ARG A 78 -7.38 -8.23 -6.78
N PHE A 79 -7.63 -7.54 -5.66
CA PHE A 79 -6.68 -6.64 -5.03
C PHE A 79 -6.35 -7.10 -3.60
N LEU A 80 -5.11 -7.56 -3.41
CA LEU A 80 -4.60 -7.95 -2.10
C LEU A 80 -4.08 -6.70 -1.38
N VAL A 81 -4.74 -6.30 -0.30
CA VAL A 81 -4.20 -5.24 0.57
C VAL A 81 -2.86 -5.71 1.14
N ALA A 82 -1.91 -4.79 1.39
CA ALA A 82 -0.54 -5.17 1.73
C ALA A 82 -0.42 -6.13 2.95
N GLY A 83 -1.33 -6.03 3.94
CA GLY A 83 -1.39 -6.96 5.08
C GLY A 83 -1.83 -8.39 4.73
N GLU A 84 -2.52 -8.61 3.61
CA GLU A 84 -2.81 -9.94 3.07
C GLU A 84 -1.59 -10.52 2.35
N ALA A 85 -0.96 -9.72 1.50
CA ALA A 85 0.28 -10.09 0.80
C ALA A 85 1.39 -10.48 1.81
N TRP A 86 1.61 -9.66 2.85
CA TRP A 86 2.56 -9.97 3.91
C TRP A 86 2.28 -11.32 4.57
N ARG A 87 1.03 -11.58 4.97
CA ARG A 87 0.67 -12.85 5.63
C ARG A 87 0.87 -14.06 4.72
N ALA A 88 0.46 -13.95 3.45
CA ALA A 88 0.62 -15.05 2.48
C ALA A 88 2.11 -15.36 2.24
N CYS A 89 2.95 -14.35 2.04
CA CYS A 89 4.40 -14.50 1.91
C CYS A 89 5.03 -15.09 3.17
N ARG A 90 4.66 -14.60 4.36
CA ARG A 90 5.18 -15.10 5.65
C ARG A 90 4.79 -16.54 5.93
N ALA A 91 3.63 -16.99 5.46
CA ALA A 91 3.15 -18.35 5.59
C ALA A 91 3.74 -19.31 4.52
N GLY A 92 4.46 -18.79 3.52
CA GLY A 92 4.94 -19.58 2.38
C GLY A 92 3.83 -19.97 1.40
N GLU A 93 2.68 -19.31 1.47
CA GLU A 93 1.52 -19.54 0.60
C GLU A 93 1.62 -18.76 -0.72
N ALA A 94 2.47 -17.73 -0.77
CA ALA A 94 2.77 -16.96 -1.97
C ALA A 94 4.28 -16.69 -2.07
N ASP A 95 4.79 -16.63 -3.31
CA ASP A 95 6.19 -16.31 -3.59
C ASP A 95 6.40 -14.79 -3.59
N PRO A 96 7.21 -14.23 -2.67
CA PRO A 96 7.48 -12.79 -2.61
C PRO A 96 8.01 -12.20 -3.93
N GLU A 97 8.71 -12.99 -4.75
CA GLU A 97 9.23 -12.54 -6.04
C GLU A 97 8.14 -12.23 -7.07
N THR A 98 6.90 -12.63 -6.79
CA THR A 98 5.73 -12.30 -7.60
C THR A 98 5.04 -10.99 -7.18
N PHE A 99 5.56 -10.28 -6.16
CA PHE A 99 4.96 -9.03 -5.64
C PHE A 99 5.88 -7.84 -5.87
N GLY A 100 5.40 -6.84 -6.61
CA GLY A 100 6.15 -5.61 -6.85
C GLY A 100 5.75 -4.91 -8.15
N PHE A 101 6.66 -4.16 -8.74
CA PHE A 101 6.44 -3.50 -10.03
C PHE A 101 7.00 -4.37 -11.17
N TRP A 102 6.13 -4.96 -12.00
CA TRP A 102 6.53 -5.97 -12.99
C TRP A 102 7.66 -5.53 -13.91
N SER A 103 7.65 -4.27 -14.33
CA SER A 103 8.62 -3.75 -15.29
C SER A 103 9.99 -3.40 -14.70
N ASP A 104 10.15 -3.44 -13.37
CA ASP A 104 11.42 -3.24 -12.69
C ASP A 104 11.68 -4.39 -11.69
N PRO A 105 12.53 -5.38 -12.05
CA PRO A 105 12.90 -6.48 -11.16
C PRO A 105 13.60 -6.03 -9.86
N GLY A 106 14.09 -4.79 -9.79
CA GLY A 106 14.64 -4.20 -8.57
C GLY A 106 13.59 -3.57 -7.65
N LEU A 107 12.29 -3.68 -7.97
CA LEU A 107 11.16 -3.16 -7.20
C LEU A 107 10.16 -4.28 -6.89
N ARG A 108 10.64 -5.42 -6.41
CA ARG A 108 9.81 -6.57 -6.01
C ARG A 108 10.49 -7.38 -4.91
N GLY A 109 9.78 -8.32 -4.33
CA GLY A 109 10.30 -9.20 -3.29
C GLY A 109 9.82 -8.84 -1.88
N MET A 110 10.35 -9.52 -0.88
CA MET A 110 9.84 -9.44 0.49
C MET A 110 10.01 -8.06 1.13
N TRP A 111 11.13 -7.38 0.88
CA TRP A 111 11.32 -5.99 1.29
C TRP A 111 10.25 -5.04 0.72
N PHE A 112 9.76 -5.31 -0.51
CA PHE A 112 8.75 -4.47 -1.14
C PHE A 112 7.40 -4.68 -0.47
N VAL A 113 7.00 -5.94 -0.26
CA VAL A 113 5.78 -6.30 0.49
C VAL A 113 5.78 -5.68 1.89
N ARG A 114 6.93 -5.73 2.58
CA ARG A 114 7.16 -5.06 3.87
C ARG A 114 6.93 -3.55 3.77
N GLY A 115 7.54 -2.89 2.80
CA GLY A 115 7.38 -1.46 2.58
C GLY A 115 5.92 -1.08 2.36
N SER A 116 5.24 -1.74 1.40
CA SER A 116 3.82 -1.53 1.12
C SER A 116 2.93 -1.71 2.36
N LEU A 117 3.26 -2.64 3.26
CA LEU A 117 2.54 -2.85 4.52
C LEU A 117 2.60 -1.63 5.45
N VAL A 118 3.79 -1.07 5.62
CA VAL A 118 4.01 0.10 6.47
C VAL A 118 3.39 1.35 5.86
N LEU A 119 3.51 1.52 4.55
CA LEU A 119 2.89 2.65 3.83
C LEU A 119 1.35 2.57 3.83
N ASP A 120 0.76 1.37 3.69
CA ASP A 120 -0.69 1.16 3.84
C ASP A 120 -1.17 1.56 5.24
N LEU A 121 -0.42 1.18 6.29
CA LEU A 121 -0.71 1.60 7.65
C LEU A 121 -0.67 3.14 7.81
N ALA A 122 0.32 3.79 7.19
CA ALA A 122 0.43 5.25 7.19
C ALA A 122 -0.79 5.91 6.51
N CYS A 123 -1.22 5.40 5.36
CA CYS A 123 -2.41 5.87 4.63
C CYS A 123 -3.70 5.69 5.43
N ARG A 124 -3.84 4.55 6.15
CA ARG A 124 -4.96 4.32 7.08
C ARG A 124 -5.02 5.35 8.21
N ASN A 125 -3.91 6.00 8.54
CA ASN A 125 -3.79 7.04 9.57
C ASN A 125 -3.70 8.46 8.99
N GLY A 126 -4.08 8.65 7.71
CA GLY A 126 -4.16 9.95 7.06
C GLY A 126 -2.82 10.51 6.59
N VAL A 127 -1.79 9.66 6.47
CA VAL A 127 -0.51 10.04 5.90
C VAL A 127 -0.43 9.52 4.48
N GLU A 128 -0.69 10.40 3.53
CA GLU A 128 -0.81 10.05 2.12
C GLU A 128 0.59 9.97 1.49
N THR A 129 1.27 8.83 1.59
CA THR A 129 2.62 8.60 1.07
C THR A 129 2.64 8.52 -0.46
N LEU A 130 3.81 8.68 -1.09
CA LEU A 130 4.03 8.22 -2.47
C LEU A 130 4.20 6.69 -2.49
N PRO A 131 4.01 6.03 -3.67
CA PRO A 131 4.13 4.58 -3.80
C PRO A 131 5.45 4.00 -3.29
N TRP A 132 6.55 4.71 -3.55
CA TRP A 132 7.90 4.29 -3.19
C TRP A 132 8.55 5.34 -2.29
N ASP A 133 7.83 5.78 -1.27
CA ASP A 133 8.45 6.36 -0.09
C ASP A 133 8.93 5.23 0.83
N GLY A 134 9.93 5.51 1.67
CA GLY A 134 10.50 4.53 2.58
C GLY A 134 11.22 5.18 3.75
N TRP A 135 11.30 4.45 4.86
CA TRP A 135 12.03 4.87 6.04
C TRP A 135 12.49 3.67 6.84
N GLU A 136 13.69 3.78 7.40
CA GLU A 136 14.29 2.70 8.18
C GLU A 136 13.66 2.56 9.57
N PRO A 137 13.64 1.34 10.15
CA PRO A 137 14.07 0.07 9.54
C PRO A 137 12.94 -0.68 8.81
N LEU A 138 11.67 -0.26 8.98
CA LEU A 138 10.51 -1.08 8.63
C LEU A 138 10.00 -0.86 7.21
N ALA A 139 10.28 0.29 6.60
CA ALA A 139 9.90 0.62 5.22
C ALA A 139 11.14 0.92 4.35
N GLY A 140 12.30 0.34 4.69
CA GLY A 140 13.54 0.50 3.92
C GLY A 140 13.50 -0.15 2.53
N PHE A 141 14.43 0.23 1.66
CA PHE A 141 14.55 -0.27 0.28
C PHE A 141 15.42 -1.54 0.14
N GLU A 142 16.01 -2.00 1.24
CA GLU A 142 16.90 -3.15 1.23
C GLU A 142 16.21 -4.39 1.82
N ASP A 143 16.43 -5.54 1.17
CA ASP A 143 16.18 -6.86 1.75
C ASP A 143 17.21 -7.08 2.85
N HIS A 144 16.73 -7.34 4.06
CA HIS A 144 17.56 -7.21 5.23
C HIS A 144 17.75 -8.53 5.96
N GLU A 145 19.02 -8.94 6.04
CA GLU A 145 19.61 -9.73 7.12
C GLU A 145 19.57 -8.99 8.49
N SER A 146 18.99 -7.79 8.58
CA SER A 146 19.06 -6.88 9.74
C SER A 146 17.75 -6.66 10.53
N LEU A 147 16.59 -7.21 10.10
CA LEU A 147 15.36 -7.10 10.89
C LEU A 147 15.41 -8.02 12.12
N SER A 148 15.13 -7.45 13.29
CA SER A 148 15.06 -8.22 14.53
C SER A 148 13.77 -9.05 14.59
N ALA A 149 13.73 -10.05 15.49
CA ALA A 149 12.50 -10.79 15.77
C ALA A 149 11.37 -9.86 16.25
N ASP A 150 11.70 -8.80 16.98
CA ASP A 150 10.75 -7.80 17.45
C ASP A 150 10.18 -6.96 16.31
N ASP A 151 11.00 -6.62 15.30
CA ASP A 151 10.54 -5.92 14.10
C ASP A 151 9.59 -6.80 13.27
N LEU A 152 9.92 -8.09 13.11
CA LEU A 152 9.04 -9.05 12.43
C LEU A 152 7.72 -9.24 13.18
N ALA A 153 7.75 -9.35 14.51
CA ALA A 153 6.54 -9.47 15.32
C ALA A 153 5.66 -8.21 15.23
N LEU A 154 6.28 -7.03 15.15
CA LEU A 154 5.58 -5.77 14.94
C LEU A 154 4.90 -5.72 13.55
N LEU A 155 5.61 -6.10 12.50
CA LEU A 155 5.06 -6.19 11.14
C LEU A 155 3.92 -7.22 11.06
N ASP A 156 4.08 -8.38 11.68
CA ASP A 156 3.03 -9.40 11.79
C ASP A 156 1.78 -8.84 12.50
N ALA A 157 1.97 -8.00 13.54
CA ALA A 157 0.86 -7.30 14.20
C ALA A 157 0.19 -6.25 13.30
N VAL A 158 0.94 -5.51 12.48
CA VAL A 158 0.41 -4.59 11.47
C VAL A 158 -0.44 -5.34 10.44
N ALA A 159 0.06 -6.45 9.92
CA ALA A 159 -0.67 -7.27 8.96
C ALA A 159 -1.94 -7.93 9.53
N ALA A 160 -1.99 -8.12 10.85
CA ALA A 160 -3.16 -8.62 11.57
C ALA A 160 -4.20 -7.52 11.90
N ALA A 161 -3.85 -6.23 11.79
CA ALA A 161 -4.71 -5.11 12.20
C ALA A 161 -6.00 -5.02 11.37
N ARG A 162 -7.14 -5.36 11.97
CA ARG A 162 -8.45 -5.39 11.29
C ARG A 162 -9.25 -4.10 11.46
N THR A 163 -9.10 -3.43 12.59
CA THR A 163 -9.91 -2.25 12.94
C THR A 163 -9.12 -0.96 12.79
N ASP A 164 -9.82 0.17 12.76
CA ASP A 164 -9.20 1.49 12.76
C ASP A 164 -8.49 1.79 14.10
N ASP A 165 -8.97 1.19 15.19
CA ASP A 165 -8.36 1.31 16.52
C ASP A 165 -7.03 0.55 16.59
N ASP A 166 -6.96 -0.66 16.00
CA ASP A 166 -5.71 -1.40 15.87
C ASP A 166 -4.68 -0.61 15.06
N ALA A 167 -5.10 -0.07 13.92
CA ALA A 167 -4.23 0.72 13.06
C ALA A 167 -3.70 1.96 13.76
N ARG A 168 -4.55 2.70 14.49
CA ARG A 168 -4.14 3.88 15.26
C ARG A 168 -3.17 3.52 16.38
N ARG A 169 -3.42 2.43 17.11
CA ARG A 169 -2.56 1.96 18.20
C ARG A 169 -1.18 1.55 17.69
N LEU A 170 -1.13 0.79 16.60
CA LEU A 170 0.14 0.35 16.00
C LEU A 170 0.91 1.52 15.39
N TYR A 171 0.22 2.45 14.73
CA TYR A 171 0.86 3.62 14.13
C TYR A 171 1.46 4.60 15.16
N ALA A 172 1.11 4.48 16.43
CA ALA A 172 1.77 5.22 17.51
C ALA A 172 3.21 4.73 17.82
N GLU A 173 3.61 3.56 17.31
CA GLU A 173 4.99 3.07 17.38
C GLU A 173 5.88 3.90 16.43
N PRO A 174 6.90 4.61 16.96
CA PRO A 174 7.73 5.50 16.16
C PRO A 174 8.41 4.86 14.94
N ARG A 175 8.74 3.56 15.00
CA ARG A 175 9.35 2.84 13.86
C ARG A 175 8.40 2.67 12.66
N LEU A 176 7.08 2.77 12.88
CA LEU A 176 6.05 2.62 11.85
C LEU A 176 5.58 3.95 11.25
N ALA A 177 5.82 5.07 11.93
CA ALA A 177 5.49 6.39 11.43
C ALA A 177 6.68 6.99 10.66
N PRO A 178 6.44 7.80 9.61
CA PRO A 178 7.53 8.40 8.87
C PRO A 178 8.27 9.41 9.76
N PRO A 179 9.61 9.34 9.82
CA PRO A 179 10.42 10.42 10.38
C PRO A 179 10.35 11.67 9.49
N ARG A 180 10.98 12.76 9.93
CA ARG A 180 11.05 14.01 9.14
C ARG A 180 11.81 13.81 7.83
N GLU A 181 12.90 13.06 7.85
CA GLU A 181 13.70 12.76 6.66
C GLU A 181 13.36 11.34 6.22
N ILE A 182 12.82 11.19 5.02
CA ILE A 182 12.47 9.89 4.44
C ILE A 182 13.27 9.66 3.15
N LEU A 183 13.30 8.41 2.72
CA LEU A 183 13.73 8.05 1.38
C LEU A 183 12.52 8.07 0.44
N SER A 184 12.73 8.50 -0.80
CA SER A 184 11.71 8.48 -1.84
C SER A 184 12.35 8.10 -3.17
N LYS A 185 11.81 7.08 -3.84
CA LYS A 185 12.26 6.64 -5.15
C LYS A 185 11.23 7.07 -6.21
N SER A 186 11.71 7.57 -7.33
CA SER A 186 10.86 7.86 -8.49
C SER A 186 11.56 7.45 -9.79
N PRO A 187 10.83 7.16 -10.86
CA PRO A 187 11.44 6.78 -12.14
C PRO A 187 12.38 7.85 -12.70
N TRP A 188 12.10 9.12 -12.41
CA TRP A 188 12.84 10.24 -12.99
C TRP A 188 14.05 10.70 -12.16
N PHE A 189 13.94 10.64 -10.83
CA PHE A 189 14.97 11.16 -9.93
C PHE A 189 15.77 10.06 -9.21
N GLY A 190 15.40 8.79 -9.40
CA GLY A 190 15.98 7.69 -8.63
C GLY A 190 15.62 7.81 -7.14
N LEU A 191 16.44 7.18 -6.30
CA LEU A 191 16.34 7.24 -4.84
C LEU A 191 16.93 8.55 -4.32
N ARG A 192 16.21 9.23 -3.43
CA ARG A 192 16.65 10.48 -2.80
C ARG A 192 16.13 10.58 -1.37
N GLU A 193 16.81 11.39 -0.57
CA GLU A 193 16.31 11.83 0.72
C GLU A 193 15.35 13.03 0.54
N VAL A 194 14.26 13.06 1.31
CA VAL A 194 13.23 14.09 1.27
C VAL A 194 12.88 14.51 2.70
N SER A 195 12.95 15.82 2.96
CA SER A 195 12.50 16.42 4.21
C SER A 195 11.01 16.74 4.15
N LEU A 196 10.22 16.13 5.02
CA LEU A 196 8.80 16.43 5.19
C LEU A 196 8.60 17.78 5.91
N PRO A 197 7.56 18.54 5.56
CA PRO A 197 7.21 19.77 6.28
C PRO A 197 6.86 19.49 7.75
N GLN A 198 7.17 20.43 8.65
CA GLN A 198 6.78 20.33 10.06
C GLN A 198 5.24 20.38 10.17
N ARG A 199 4.67 19.43 10.92
CA ARG A 199 3.23 19.37 11.24
C ARG A 199 2.86 20.37 12.34
#